data_AF-A0A246EB16-F1
#
_entry.id   AF-A0A246EB16-F1
#
_cell.length_a   1.000
_cell.length_b   1.000
_cell.length_c   1.000
_cell.angle_alpha   90.00
_cell.angle_beta   90.00
_cell.angle_gamma   90.00
#
_symmetry.space_group_name_H-M   'P 1'
#
loop_
_entity.id
_entity.type
_entity.pdbx_description
1 polymer ?
#
loop_
_entity_poly.entity_id
_entity_poly.type
_entity_poly.pdbx_seq_one_letter_code
_entity_poly.pdbx_strand_id
1 'polypeptide(L)'
;MRIVDSADWRDRLTYETPYRVADVMPGDPARCAACPADAGAHDRDHLWAVKHRHPTNHGGFVRFYCEAHVPERKQPAVAARTAPARRAAPRTAAPRAPKAPAPSDVVRAMCPDCFVEVSAAGECGICGIRI
;
A
#
# COMPACT_ATOMS: atom_id res chain seq x y z
N MET A 1 33.80 -8.09 -10.79
CA MET A 1 32.51 -8.82 -10.79
C MET A 1 31.53 -8.03 -9.93
N ARG A 2 30.61 -7.28 -10.56
CA ARG A 2 29.58 -6.50 -9.83
C ARG A 2 28.43 -7.45 -9.57
N ILE A 3 28.21 -7.81 -8.30
CA ILE A 3 26.96 -8.42 -7.88
C ILE A 3 25.96 -7.27 -7.88
N VAL A 4 25.27 -7.09 -9.00
CA VAL A 4 24.08 -6.26 -9.02
C VAL A 4 23.06 -7.08 -8.27
N ASP A 5 22.62 -6.58 -7.12
CA ASP A 5 21.49 -7.17 -6.40
C ASP A 5 20.31 -7.13 -7.38
N SER A 6 20.05 -8.25 -8.05
CA SER A 6 18.90 -8.41 -8.93
C SER A 6 17.69 -8.38 -8.02
N ALA A 7 17.23 -7.17 -7.69
CA ALA A 7 16.03 -6.95 -6.90
C ALA A 7 14.88 -7.65 -7.61
N ASP A 8 14.50 -8.82 -7.10
CA ASP A 8 13.43 -9.62 -7.66
C ASP A 8 12.13 -8.85 -7.44
N TRP A 9 11.35 -8.64 -8.51
CA TRP A 9 10.09 -7.92 -8.43
C TRP A 9 9.11 -8.57 -7.42
N ARG A 10 9.27 -9.87 -7.14
CA ARG A 10 8.52 -10.61 -6.13
C ARG A 10 8.74 -10.08 -4.71
N ASP A 11 9.87 -9.43 -4.44
CA ASP A 11 10.15 -8.85 -3.13
C ASP A 11 9.34 -7.57 -2.86
N ARG A 12 8.85 -6.92 -3.92
CA ARG A 12 7.96 -5.76 -3.83
C ARG A 12 6.49 -6.14 -3.60
N LEU A 13 6.13 -7.40 -3.77
CA LEU A 13 4.76 -7.87 -3.57
C LEU A 13 4.44 -8.09 -2.09
N THR A 14 3.30 -7.57 -1.67
CA THR A 14 2.69 -7.92 -0.38
C THR A 14 2.10 -9.33 -0.43
N TYR A 15 2.22 -10.08 0.67
CA TYR A 15 1.62 -11.41 0.79
C TYR A 15 0.09 -11.36 0.68
N GLU A 16 -0.48 -12.38 0.03
CA GLU A 16 -1.92 -12.61 -0.17
C GLU A 16 -2.64 -11.43 -0.82
N THR A 17 -1.90 -10.53 -1.49
CA THR A 17 -2.46 -9.37 -2.18
C THR A 17 -2.31 -9.56 -3.68
N PRO A 18 -3.42 -9.57 -4.45
CA PRO A 18 -3.37 -9.70 -5.90
C PRO A 18 -2.97 -8.38 -6.57
N TYR A 19 -1.89 -8.42 -7.34
CA TYR A 19 -1.42 -7.34 -8.22
C TYR A 19 -1.55 -7.77 -9.68
N ARG A 20 -1.90 -6.87 -10.62
CA ARG A 20 -1.90 -7.23 -12.04
C ARG A 20 -0.48 -7.52 -12.49
N VAL A 21 -0.27 -8.57 -13.27
CA VAL A 21 1.09 -8.94 -13.66
C VAL A 21 1.71 -7.86 -14.57
N ALA A 22 0.94 -7.29 -15.49
CA ALA A 22 1.40 -6.22 -16.37
C ALA A 22 1.99 -5.01 -15.62
N ASP A 23 1.49 -4.71 -14.41
CA ASP A 23 1.95 -3.57 -13.60
C ASP A 23 3.28 -3.83 -12.89
N VAL A 24 3.60 -5.10 -12.58
CA VAL A 24 4.81 -5.47 -11.82
C VAL A 24 5.92 -6.04 -12.69
N MET A 25 5.57 -6.74 -13.77
CA MET A 25 6.54 -7.30 -14.70
C MET A 25 5.94 -7.43 -16.11
N PRO A 26 6.39 -6.63 -17.08
CA PRO A 26 6.08 -6.87 -18.48
C PRO A 26 6.84 -8.11 -18.96
N GLY A 27 6.20 -8.98 -19.76
CA GLY A 27 6.83 -10.20 -20.26
C GLY A 27 5.87 -11.09 -21.05
N ASP A 28 6.32 -12.31 -21.37
CA ASP A 28 5.55 -13.27 -22.19
C ASP A 28 4.27 -13.77 -21.49
N PRO A 29 3.22 -14.15 -22.22
CA PRO A 29 2.00 -14.76 -21.67
C PRO A 29 2.28 -15.92 -20.70
N ALA A 30 1.42 -16.12 -19.70
CA ALA A 30 1.53 -17.27 -18.79
C ALA A 30 0.20 -17.96 -18.50
N ARG A 31 0.33 -19.13 -17.91
CA ARG A 31 -0.79 -19.95 -17.50
C ARG A 31 -1.21 -19.59 -16.08
N CYS A 32 -2.52 -19.64 -15.86
CA CYS A 32 -3.08 -19.56 -14.52
C CYS A 32 -2.80 -20.87 -13.76
N ALA A 33 -2.38 -20.77 -12.50
CA ALA A 33 -2.05 -21.91 -11.65
C ALA A 33 -3.25 -22.79 -11.27
N ALA A 34 -4.47 -22.25 -11.38
CA ALA A 34 -5.72 -22.97 -11.10
C ALA A 34 -6.43 -23.47 -12.37
N CYS A 35 -6.03 -23.00 -13.55
CA CYS A 35 -6.60 -23.49 -14.80
C CYS A 35 -6.08 -24.90 -15.12
N PRO A 36 -6.87 -25.71 -15.85
CA PRO A 36 -6.42 -27.04 -16.28
C PRO A 36 -5.19 -26.96 -17.18
N ALA A 37 -4.43 -28.05 -17.22
CA ALA A 37 -3.18 -28.17 -17.98
C ALA A 37 -3.34 -28.10 -19.50
N ASP A 38 -4.57 -27.96 -20.01
CA ASP A 38 -4.87 -27.74 -21.43
C ASP A 38 -5.32 -26.30 -21.75
N ALA A 39 -5.56 -25.47 -20.72
CA ALA A 39 -5.95 -24.07 -20.93
C ALA A 39 -4.79 -23.23 -21.49
N GLY A 40 -5.07 -22.43 -22.52
CA GLY A 40 -4.08 -21.56 -23.16
C GLY A 40 -3.40 -20.58 -22.20
N ALA A 41 -2.25 -20.06 -22.61
CA ALA A 41 -1.61 -18.95 -21.91
C ALA A 41 -2.50 -17.70 -22.01
N HIS A 42 -2.61 -16.97 -20.92
CA HIS A 42 -3.27 -15.67 -20.87
C HIS A 42 -2.23 -14.57 -20.98
N ASP A 43 -2.65 -13.47 -21.59
CA ASP A 43 -1.88 -12.23 -21.59
C ASP A 43 -1.68 -11.73 -20.14
N ARG A 44 -0.59 -10.98 -19.92
CA ARG A 44 -0.23 -10.42 -18.61
C ARG A 44 -1.26 -9.45 -18.07
N ASP A 45 -1.98 -8.75 -18.95
CA ASP A 45 -3.07 -7.84 -18.56
C ASP A 45 -4.23 -8.59 -17.88
N HIS A 46 -4.45 -9.85 -18.24
CA HIS A 46 -5.51 -10.71 -17.70
C HIS A 46 -5.04 -11.62 -16.56
N LEU A 47 -3.79 -11.47 -16.13
CA LEU A 47 -3.20 -12.25 -15.06
C LEU A 47 -2.97 -11.41 -13.80
N TRP A 48 -3.10 -12.09 -12.67
CA TRP A 48 -2.88 -11.56 -11.34
C TRP A 48 -1.75 -12.33 -10.66
N ALA A 49 -0.71 -11.63 -10.22
CA ALA A 49 0.34 -12.17 -9.36
C ALA A 49 -0.11 -12.11 -7.90
N VAL A 50 -0.05 -13.25 -7.21
CA VAL A 50 -0.27 -13.35 -5.77
C VAL A 50 0.93 -14.01 -5.12
N LYS A 51 1.53 -13.34 -4.13
CA LYS A 51 2.61 -13.88 -3.31
C LYS A 51 2.02 -14.60 -2.11
N HIS A 52 2.32 -15.88 -1.96
CA HIS A 52 1.86 -16.70 -0.86
C HIS A 52 2.96 -16.97 0.16
N ARG A 53 2.58 -17.13 1.41
CA ARG A 53 3.50 -17.55 2.48
C ARG A 53 3.83 -19.03 2.32
N HIS A 54 5.09 -19.40 2.52
CA HIS A 54 5.52 -20.79 2.63
C HIS A 54 5.99 -21.08 4.06
N PRO A 55 5.63 -22.23 4.66
CA PRO A 55 5.99 -22.52 6.05
C PRO A 55 7.49 -22.51 6.31
N THR A 56 8.28 -22.96 5.34
CA THR A 56 9.74 -23.13 5.47
C THR A 56 10.56 -22.11 4.67
N ASN A 57 9.92 -21.26 3.86
CA ASN A 57 10.62 -20.26 3.06
C ASN A 57 10.04 -18.87 3.34
N HIS A 58 10.84 -18.03 3.99
CA HIS A 58 10.46 -16.66 4.34
C HIS A 58 10.13 -15.81 3.11
N GLY A 59 10.76 -16.06 1.96
CA GLY A 59 10.48 -15.38 0.70
C GLY A 59 9.12 -15.72 0.08
N GLY A 60 8.48 -16.81 0.54
CA GLY A 60 7.24 -17.29 -0.05
C GLY A 60 7.39 -17.72 -1.51
N PHE A 61 6.28 -17.79 -2.23
CA PHE A 61 6.25 -18.08 -3.67
C PHE A 61 5.15 -17.29 -4.36
N VAL A 62 5.31 -17.01 -5.65
CA VAL A 62 4.32 -16.24 -6.44
C VAL A 62 3.61 -17.17 -7.43
N ARG A 63 2.29 -17.07 -7.49
CA ARG A 63 1.45 -17.75 -8.48
C ARG A 63 0.68 -16.75 -9.32
N PHE A 64 0.43 -17.12 -10.58
CA PHE A 64 -0.40 -16.34 -11.49
C PHE A 64 -1.81 -16.92 -11.54
N TYR A 65 -2.80 -16.05 -11.50
CA TYR A 65 -4.21 -16.41 -11.57
C TYR A 65 -4.90 -15.59 -12.66
N CYS A 66 -5.81 -16.19 -13.41
CA CYS A 66 -6.71 -15.43 -14.27
C CYS A 66 -7.81 -14.77 -13.42
N GLU A 67 -8.57 -13.86 -14.02
CA GLU A 67 -9.65 -13.12 -13.34
C GLU A 67 -10.69 -14.01 -12.67
N ALA A 68 -10.96 -15.20 -13.22
CA ALA A 68 -11.91 -16.16 -12.63
C ALA A 68 -11.37 -16.89 -11.39
N HIS A 69 -10.04 -16.98 -11.24
CA HIS A 69 -9.38 -17.73 -10.17
C HIS A 69 -8.59 -16.85 -9.21
N VAL A 70 -8.66 -15.53 -9.38
CA VAL A 70 -7.95 -14.61 -8.50
C VAL A 70 -8.52 -14.73 -7.08
N PRO A 71 -7.68 -14.97 -6.05
CA PRO A 71 -8.13 -14.96 -4.67
C PRO A 71 -8.77 -13.61 -4.32
N GLU A 72 -9.83 -13.64 -3.52
CA GLU A 72 -10.57 -12.43 -3.18
C GLU A 72 -9.65 -11.42 -2.49
N ARG A 73 -9.53 -10.24 -3.11
CA ARG A 73 -8.69 -9.16 -2.60
C ARG A 73 -9.31 -8.67 -1.30
N LYS A 74 -8.62 -8.87 -0.18
CA LYS A 74 -8.89 -8.16 1.07
C LYS A 74 -8.44 -6.70 0.88
N GLN A 75 -9.22 -5.92 0.14
CA GLN A 75 -8.87 -4.56 -0.22
C GLN A 75 -8.94 -3.72 1.06
N PRO A 76 -7.85 -3.07 1.49
CA PRO A 76 -7.98 -2.04 2.51
C PRO A 76 -8.86 -0.94 1.89
N ALA A 77 -9.97 -0.62 2.54
CA ALA A 77 -10.89 0.39 2.07
C ALA A 77 -10.13 1.70 1.88
N VAL A 78 -9.88 2.08 0.62
CA VAL A 78 -9.38 3.41 0.30
C VAL A 78 -10.51 4.36 0.68
N ALA A 79 -10.34 5.11 1.77
CA ALA A 79 -11.28 6.14 2.17
C ALA A 79 -11.45 7.08 0.97
N ALA A 80 -12.62 7.04 0.34
CA ALA A 80 -12.97 7.92 -0.76
C ALA A 80 -12.81 9.36 -0.26
N ARG A 81 -11.90 10.12 -0.89
CA ARG A 81 -11.80 11.57 -0.65
C ARG A 81 -13.11 12.18 -1.14
N THR A 82 -13.97 12.58 -0.19
CA THR A 82 -15.23 13.26 -0.49
C THR A 82 -14.93 14.54 -1.27
N ALA A 83 -15.47 14.64 -2.49
CA ALA A 83 -15.35 15.85 -3.31
C ALA A 83 -16.04 17.05 -2.62
N PRO A 84 -15.52 18.28 -2.77
CA PRO A 84 -16.11 19.46 -2.13
C PRO A 84 -17.47 19.80 -2.78
N ALA A 85 -18.50 19.92 -1.95
CA ALA A 85 -19.86 20.27 -2.37
C ALA A 85 -19.92 21.70 -2.94
N ARG A 86 -20.57 21.86 -4.10
CA ARG A 86 -20.85 23.17 -4.71
C ARG A 86 -21.87 23.95 -3.87
N ARG A 87 -21.59 25.26 -3.74
CA ARG A 87 -22.35 26.30 -3.01
C ARG A 87 -23.81 26.41 -3.44
N ALA A 88 -24.71 26.59 -2.48
CA ALA A 88 -26.04 27.18 -2.68
C ALA A 88 -26.40 28.13 -1.51
N ALA A 89 -26.67 29.39 -1.87
CA ALA A 89 -27.38 30.53 -1.23
C ALA A 89 -27.31 30.80 0.30
N PRO A 90 -27.21 32.09 0.72
CA PRO A 90 -27.09 32.47 2.13
C PRO A 90 -28.46 32.51 2.82
N ARG A 91 -28.60 31.83 3.97
CA ARG A 91 -29.67 32.07 4.94
C ARG A 91 -29.09 32.59 6.24
N THR A 92 -29.75 33.61 6.74
CA THR A 92 -29.42 34.51 7.84
C THR A 92 -29.19 33.80 9.17
N ALA A 93 -28.30 34.37 9.97
CA ALA A 93 -27.60 33.76 11.10
C ALA A 93 -28.43 33.61 12.38
N ALA A 94 -28.17 32.51 13.11
CA ALA A 94 -28.38 32.39 14.55
C ALA A 94 -27.01 32.23 15.23
N PRO A 95 -26.70 32.93 16.33
CA PRO A 95 -25.37 32.87 16.95
C PRO A 95 -25.20 31.53 17.68
N ARG A 96 -24.39 30.63 17.11
CA ARG A 96 -23.87 29.46 17.81
C ARG A 96 -22.61 29.85 18.57
N ALA A 97 -22.56 29.49 19.85
CA ALA A 97 -21.41 29.66 20.74
C ALA A 97 -20.11 29.13 20.10
N PRO A 98 -18.95 29.78 20.36
CA PRO A 98 -17.68 29.37 19.79
C PRO A 98 -17.30 27.98 20.29
N LYS A 99 -17.15 27.05 19.36
CA LYS A 99 -16.58 25.73 19.60
C LYS A 99 -15.08 25.92 19.83
N ALA A 100 -14.57 25.42 20.95
CA ALA A 100 -13.13 25.45 21.24
C ALA A 100 -12.34 24.81 20.09
N PRO A 101 -11.19 25.38 19.68
CA PRO A 101 -10.35 24.81 18.63
C PRO A 101 -9.82 23.45 19.08
N ALA A 102 -9.92 22.45 18.20
CA ALA A 102 -9.31 21.15 18.39
C ALA A 102 -7.77 21.32 18.37
N PRO A 103 -7.03 20.76 19.35
CA PRO A 103 -5.58 20.82 19.35
C PRO A 103 -5.05 19.73 18.41
N SER A 104 -4.97 20.03 17.12
CA SER A 104 -4.30 19.15 16.17
C SER A 104 -3.58 19.97 15.10
N ASP A 105 -2.47 20.58 15.50
CA ASP A 105 -1.31 20.83 14.62
C ASP A 105 -0.13 21.28 15.48
N VAL A 106 0.23 20.47 16.48
CA VAL A 106 1.57 20.60 17.07
C VAL A 106 2.50 19.84 16.12
N VAL A 107 3.12 20.55 15.19
CA VAL A 107 4.23 20.05 14.39
C VAL A 107 5.31 19.59 15.38
N ARG A 108 5.42 18.28 15.61
CA ARG A 108 6.49 17.74 16.44
C ARG A 108 7.81 17.93 15.72
N ALA A 109 8.79 18.48 16.42
CA ALA A 109 10.15 18.60 15.90
C ALA A 109 10.66 17.20 15.50
N MET A 110 11.33 17.11 14.36
CA MET A 110 12.02 15.89 13.92
C MET A 110 13.49 15.97 14.30
N CYS A 111 14.06 14.84 14.71
CA CYS A 111 15.48 14.75 14.97
C CYS A 111 16.28 14.77 13.65
N PRO A 112 17.28 15.65 13.46
CA PRO A 112 18.06 15.70 12.23
C PRO A 112 19.01 14.51 12.07
N ASP A 113 19.38 13.83 13.17
CA ASP A 113 20.26 12.65 13.13
C ASP A 113 19.48 11.35 12.93
N CYS A 114 18.32 11.22 13.58
CA CYS A 114 17.54 9.98 13.57
C CYS A 114 16.31 10.03 12.66
N PHE A 115 15.94 11.21 12.16
CA PHE A 115 14.73 11.45 11.34
C PHE A 115 13.44 10.89 11.95
N VAL A 116 13.36 10.85 13.28
CA VAL A 116 12.17 10.44 14.03
C VAL A 116 11.55 11.62 14.74
N GLU A 117 10.24 11.54 14.99
CA GLU A 117 9.52 12.52 15.78
C GLU A 117 10.07 12.56 17.21
N VAL A 118 10.41 13.76 17.67
CA VAL A 118 10.87 14.01 19.02
C VAL A 118 9.66 14.00 19.96
N SER A 119 9.85 13.43 21.15
CA SER A 119 8.81 13.41 22.18
C SER A 119 8.43 14.83 22.60
N ALA A 120 7.26 15.01 23.22
CA ALA A 120 6.83 16.32 23.69
C ALA A 120 7.80 16.99 24.70
N ALA A 121 8.70 16.21 25.31
CA ALA A 121 9.77 16.70 26.19
C ALA A 121 10.97 17.32 25.45
N GLY A 122 11.01 17.25 24.12
CA GLY A 122 12.14 17.71 23.30
C GLY A 122 13.32 16.74 23.29
N GLU A 123 13.15 15.48 23.67
CA GLU A 123 14.22 14.47 23.65
C GLU A 123 13.95 13.37 22.62
N CYS A 124 14.95 13.07 21.81
CA CYS A 124 14.91 11.99 20.84
C CYS A 124 15.06 10.65 21.56
N GLY A 125 14.04 9.79 21.47
CA GLY A 125 14.07 8.46 22.10
C GLY A 125 15.10 7.47 21.52
N ILE A 126 15.77 7.83 20.41
CA ILE A 126 16.77 6.99 19.77
C ILE A 126 18.20 7.43 20.13
N CYS A 127 18.54 8.69 19.89
CA CYS A 127 19.91 9.18 20.14
C CYS A 127 20.06 9.93 21.48
N GLY A 128 18.98 10.20 22.20
CA GLY A 128 19.01 10.91 23.49
C GLY A 128 19.34 12.41 23.38
N ILE A 129 19.43 12.95 22.17
CA ILE A 129 19.72 14.37 21.94
C ILE A 129 18.46 15.20 22.18
N ARG A 130 18.64 16.38 22.78
CA ARG A 130 17.59 17.36 23.03
C ARG A 130 17.44 18.35 21.87
N ILE A 131 16.21 18.57 21.41
CA ILE A 131 15.82 19.37 20.23
C ILE A 131 14.68 20.30 20.61
#